data_AF-A0A661YZD8-F1
#
_entry.id   AF-A0A661YZD8-F1
#
_cell.length_a   1.000
_cell.length_b   1.000
_cell.length_c   1.000
_cell.angle_alpha   90.00
_cell.angle_beta   90.00
_cell.angle_gamma   90.00
#
_symmetry.space_group_name_H-M   'P 1'
#
loop_
_entity.id
_entity.type
_entity.pdbx_description
1 polymer ?
#
loop_
_entity_poly.entity_id
_entity_poly.type
_entity_poly.pdbx_seq_one_letter_code
_entity_poly.pdbx_strand_id
1 'polypeptide(L)'
;YPRIDDVISDYPNYIILNIGIPDVSTREIPRFISNLLTYKPHYKIVLLMQFIYNLIIKPNIKFFVLLRGKRPWVSKKKFDDLYTKLVVYIQKETNAKIIIIPINKPSQRIEKILPGTIKNAVDYNAIIKEIAHKYKVDLLNIEDMEQEDLFPDGIHYSLKGHEIISSKITDLI
;
A
#
# COMPACT_ATOMS: atom_id res chain seq x y z
N TYR A 1 -5.17 14.29 4.70
CA TYR A 1 -4.98 13.90 3.29
C TYR A 1 -6.11 14.53 2.48
N PRO A 2 -5.82 15.10 1.30
CA PRO A 2 -6.87 15.58 0.41
C PRO A 2 -7.82 14.42 0.11
N ARG A 3 -9.12 14.72 0.06
CA ARG A 3 -10.11 13.75 -0.41
C ARG A 3 -9.94 13.62 -1.92
N ILE A 4 -10.33 12.47 -2.48
CA ILE A 4 -10.26 12.26 -3.92
C ILE A 4 -11.06 13.33 -4.69
N ASP A 5 -12.17 13.80 -4.11
CA ASP A 5 -13.00 14.88 -4.66
C ASP A 5 -12.22 16.20 -4.81
N ASP A 6 -11.29 16.48 -3.88
CA ASP A 6 -10.48 17.69 -3.92
C ASP A 6 -9.51 17.62 -5.11
N VAL A 7 -8.94 16.43 -5.40
CA VAL A 7 -8.05 16.20 -6.56
C VAL A 7 -8.81 16.24 -7.89
N ILE A 8 -10.03 15.70 -7.92
CA ILE A 8 -10.88 15.70 -9.11
C ILE A 8 -11.31 17.12 -9.49
N SER A 9 -11.59 17.97 -8.49
CA SER A 9 -12.05 19.34 -8.69
C SER A 9 -11.01 20.26 -9.32
N ASP A 10 -9.73 19.85 -9.35
CA ASP A 10 -8.65 20.57 -10.00
C ASP A 10 -8.56 20.28 -11.52
N TYR A 11 -9.48 19.48 -12.06
CA TYR A 11 -9.55 19.09 -13.49
C TYR A 11 -8.22 18.59 -14.07
N PRO A 12 -7.56 17.60 -13.46
CA PRO A 12 -6.25 17.14 -13.89
C PRO A 12 -6.31 16.45 -15.27
N ASN A 13 -5.25 16.59 -16.06
CA ASN A 13 -5.07 15.80 -17.29
C ASN A 13 -4.60 14.37 -17.00
N TYR A 14 -3.86 14.18 -15.89
CA TYR A 14 -3.30 12.89 -15.49
C TYR A 14 -3.54 12.66 -14.00
N ILE A 15 -3.92 11.43 -13.64
CA ILE A 15 -4.04 10.97 -12.25
C ILE A 15 -3.14 9.76 -12.06
N ILE A 16 -2.18 9.89 -11.15
CA ILE A 16 -1.21 8.84 -10.84
C ILE A 16 -1.62 8.14 -9.54
N LEU A 17 -1.85 6.82 -9.61
CA LEU A 17 -2.25 6.00 -8.47
C LEU A 17 -1.07 5.17 -7.98
N ASN A 18 -0.53 5.50 -6.81
CA ASN A 18 0.48 4.72 -6.11
C ASN A 18 0.01 4.42 -4.68
N ILE A 19 -0.92 3.48 -4.55
CA ILE A 19 -1.55 3.13 -3.27
C ILE A 19 -1.61 1.62 -3.11
N GLY A 20 -1.60 1.15 -1.86
CA GLY A 20 -1.86 -0.25 -1.53
C GLY A 20 -0.84 -0.88 -0.59
N ILE A 21 0.41 -0.39 -0.52
CA ILE A 21 1.42 -1.01 0.36
C ILE A 21 0.96 -1.17 1.83
N PRO A 22 0.23 -0.22 2.46
CA PRO A 22 -0.26 -0.40 3.82
C PRO A 22 -1.41 -1.42 3.93
N ASP A 23 -2.15 -1.66 2.84
CA ASP A 23 -3.27 -2.60 2.82
C ASP A 23 -2.79 -4.04 2.63
N VAL A 24 -1.67 -4.25 1.91
CA VAL A 24 -1.11 -5.58 1.61
C VAL A 24 -0.12 -6.09 2.65
N SER A 25 0.54 -5.17 3.36
CA SER A 25 1.52 -5.52 4.39
C SER A 25 0.86 -6.38 5.48
N THR A 26 1.55 -7.43 5.92
CA THR A 26 1.05 -8.24 7.02
C THR A 26 1.06 -7.43 8.33
N ARG A 27 0.19 -7.82 9.25
CA ARG A 27 -0.02 -7.09 10.50
C ARG A 27 0.06 -8.04 11.69
N GLU A 28 0.81 -7.61 12.70
CA GLU A 28 1.03 -8.29 13.96
C GLU A 28 -0.20 -8.23 14.87
N ILE A 29 -1.03 -7.20 14.74
CA ILE A 29 -2.27 -7.04 15.49
C ILE A 29 -3.50 -7.03 14.60
N PRO A 30 -4.68 -7.43 15.11
CA PRO A 30 -5.96 -7.17 14.47
C PRO A 30 -6.26 -5.68 14.31
N ARG A 31 -7.08 -5.35 13.31
CA ARG A 31 -7.46 -3.96 13.00
C ARG A 31 -8.13 -3.25 14.17
N PHE A 32 -8.96 -3.93 14.95
CA PHE A 32 -9.64 -3.31 16.10
C PHE A 32 -8.65 -2.85 17.18
N ILE A 33 -7.56 -3.61 17.40
CA ILE A 33 -6.50 -3.21 18.34
C ILE A 33 -5.76 -2.00 17.79
N SER A 34 -5.43 -2.01 16.49
CA SER A 34 -4.80 -0.85 15.86
C SER A 34 -5.69 0.40 15.97
N ASN A 35 -6.99 0.27 15.69
CA ASN A 35 -7.93 1.37 15.84
C ASN A 35 -7.94 1.88 17.28
N LEU A 36 -7.98 0.98 18.28
CA LEU A 36 -7.92 1.32 19.70
C LEU A 36 -6.68 2.13 20.05
N LEU A 37 -5.51 1.71 19.55
CA LEU A 37 -4.23 2.38 19.78
C LEU A 37 -4.15 3.78 19.14
N THR A 38 -4.92 4.02 18.07
CA THR A 38 -4.98 5.31 17.36
C THR A 38 -6.01 6.31 17.90
N TYR A 39 -6.88 5.91 18.84
CA TYR A 39 -7.81 6.85 19.47
C TYR A 39 -7.08 7.87 20.36
N LYS A 40 -7.78 8.96 20.72
CA LYS A 40 -7.25 10.02 21.60
C LYS A 40 -6.61 9.39 22.85
N PRO A 41 -5.34 9.70 23.16
CA PRO A 41 -4.54 9.00 24.18
C PRO A 41 -5.02 9.21 25.63
N HIS A 42 -6.06 10.02 25.84
CA HIS A 42 -6.55 10.40 27.17
C HIS A 42 -7.35 9.30 27.88
N TYR A 43 -7.65 8.17 27.23
CA TYR A 43 -8.30 7.04 27.88
C TYR A 43 -7.25 6.12 28.51
N LYS A 44 -7.35 5.83 29.82
CA LYS A 44 -6.43 4.94 30.55
C LYS A 44 -6.24 3.57 29.86
N ILE A 45 -7.29 3.06 29.22
CA ILE A 45 -7.23 1.80 28.46
C ILE A 45 -6.31 1.90 27.23
N VAL A 46 -6.26 3.05 26.55
CA VAL A 46 -5.37 3.28 25.39
C VAL A 46 -3.92 3.30 25.87
N LEU A 47 -3.62 3.97 26.99
CA LEU A 47 -2.29 3.98 27.58
C LEU A 47 -1.82 2.57 27.98
N LEU A 48 -2.69 1.80 28.63
CA LEU A 48 -2.40 0.40 28.98
C LEU A 48 -2.13 -0.45 27.73
N MET A 49 -2.97 -0.31 26.70
CA MET A 49 -2.79 -1.05 25.44
C MET A 49 -1.52 -0.63 24.69
N GLN A 50 -1.17 0.66 24.70
CA GLN A 50 0.09 1.14 24.14
C GLN A 50 1.30 0.58 24.90
N PHE A 51 1.20 0.52 26.24
CA PHE A 51 2.24 -0.10 27.07
C PHE A 51 2.41 -1.59 26.74
N ILE A 52 1.31 -2.35 26.70
CA ILE A 52 1.32 -3.77 26.31
C ILE A 52 1.89 -3.94 24.89
N TYR A 53 1.48 -3.11 23.94
CA TYR A 53 1.98 -3.16 22.58
C TYR A 53 3.50 -2.93 22.53
N ASN A 54 3.99 -1.89 23.21
CA ASN A 54 5.40 -1.54 23.19
C ASN A 54 6.30 -2.55 23.92
N LEU A 55 5.82 -3.16 25.00
CA LEU A 55 6.61 -4.13 25.77
C LEU A 55 6.56 -5.55 25.21
N ILE A 56 5.40 -5.99 24.71
CA ILE A 56 5.18 -7.39 24.35
C ILE A 56 5.14 -7.57 22.84
N ILE A 57 4.31 -6.79 22.15
CA ILE A 57 4.03 -7.01 20.73
C ILE A 57 5.18 -6.53 19.84
N LYS A 58 5.63 -5.28 20.05
CA LYS A 58 6.65 -4.62 19.23
C LYS A 58 7.99 -5.37 19.20
N PRO A 59 8.52 -5.90 20.32
CA PRO A 59 9.76 -6.68 20.27
C PRO A 59 9.58 -8.04 19.58
N ASN A 60 8.35 -8.56 19.51
CA ASN A 60 8.02 -9.89 19.01
C ASN A 60 7.14 -9.85 17.75
N ILE A 61 7.21 -8.78 16.94
CA ILE A 61 6.34 -8.56 15.77
C ILE A 61 6.22 -9.81 14.89
N LYS A 62 7.37 -10.43 14.56
CA LYS A 62 7.41 -11.64 13.72
C LYS A 62 6.55 -12.77 14.28
N PHE A 63 6.64 -13.02 15.58
CA PHE A 63 5.86 -14.06 16.24
C PHE A 63 4.36 -13.79 16.11
N PHE A 64 3.93 -12.56 16.38
CA PHE A 64 2.52 -12.17 16.29
C PHE A 64 1.97 -12.18 14.86
N VAL A 65 2.78 -11.80 13.86
CA VAL A 65 2.43 -11.94 12.44
C VAL A 65 2.21 -13.41 12.08
N LEU A 66 3.10 -14.30 12.52
CA LEU A 66 2.97 -15.75 12.27
C LEU A 66 1.75 -16.33 12.97
N LEU A 67 1.52 -15.97 14.24
CA LEU A 67 0.35 -16.39 15.01
C LEU A 67 -0.96 -15.96 14.34
N ARG A 68 -1.00 -14.76 13.77
CA ARG A 68 -2.14 -14.23 13.01
C ARG A 68 -2.25 -14.82 11.58
N GLY A 69 -1.31 -15.70 11.19
CA GLY A 69 -1.32 -16.39 9.91
C GLY A 69 -0.93 -15.51 8.72
N LYS A 70 -0.01 -14.54 8.93
CA LYS A 70 0.53 -13.67 7.86
C LYS A 70 -0.55 -12.89 7.10
N ARG A 71 -1.61 -12.47 7.80
CA ARG A 71 -2.77 -11.81 7.19
C ARG A 71 -2.56 -10.28 7.09
N PRO A 72 -2.96 -9.62 6.00
CA PRO A 72 -3.18 -8.17 5.99
C PRO A 72 -4.46 -7.80 6.77
N TRP A 73 -4.74 -6.50 6.93
CA TRP A 73 -6.05 -6.04 7.44
C TRP A 73 -7.13 -5.99 6.38
N VAL A 74 -6.75 -5.72 5.14
CA VAL A 74 -7.65 -5.74 3.99
C VAL A 74 -7.58 -7.13 3.38
N SER A 75 -8.72 -7.67 2.95
CA SER A 75 -8.74 -8.92 2.20
C SER A 75 -8.59 -8.62 0.71
N LYS A 76 -8.07 -9.57 -0.07
CA LYS A 76 -7.95 -9.44 -1.53
C LYS A 76 -9.26 -9.00 -2.20
N LYS A 77 -10.38 -9.64 -1.83
CA LYS A 77 -11.72 -9.28 -2.33
C LYS A 77 -12.12 -7.85 -1.98
N LYS A 78 -11.82 -7.39 -0.76
CA LYS A 78 -12.14 -6.01 -0.35
C LYS A 78 -11.24 -5.00 -1.06
N PHE A 79 -9.98 -5.34 -1.28
CA PHE A 79 -9.05 -4.52 -2.03
C PHE A 79 -9.49 -4.38 -3.49
N ASP A 80 -9.81 -5.48 -4.15
CA ASP A 80 -10.38 -5.51 -5.51
C ASP A 80 -11.62 -4.60 -5.63
N ASP A 81 -12.60 -4.76 -4.72
CA ASP A 81 -13.80 -3.92 -4.69
C ASP A 81 -13.48 -2.42 -4.52
N LEU A 82 -12.63 -2.07 -3.55
CA LEU A 82 -12.27 -0.67 -3.27
C LEU A 82 -11.45 -0.05 -4.40
N TYR A 83 -10.49 -0.78 -4.94
CA TYR A 83 -9.61 -0.30 -6.01
C TYR A 83 -10.39 -0.15 -7.32
N THR A 84 -11.27 -1.12 -7.63
CA THR A 84 -12.20 -1.03 -8.76
C THR A 84 -13.10 0.19 -8.64
N LYS A 85 -13.71 0.42 -7.46
CA LYS A 85 -14.54 1.60 -7.21
C LYS A 85 -13.77 2.90 -7.43
N LEU A 86 -12.53 2.97 -6.98
CA LEU A 86 -11.69 4.14 -7.17
C LEU A 86 -11.45 4.43 -8.67
N VAL A 87 -11.03 3.43 -9.45
CA VAL A 87 -10.76 3.59 -10.89
C VAL A 87 -12.04 4.01 -11.63
N VAL A 88 -13.16 3.32 -11.37
CA VAL A 88 -14.46 3.64 -12.00
C VAL A 88 -14.92 5.05 -11.63
N TYR A 89 -14.74 5.45 -10.36
CA TYR A 89 -15.10 6.78 -9.90
C TYR A 89 -14.28 7.87 -10.63
N ILE A 90 -12.96 7.71 -10.73
CA ILE A 90 -12.10 8.66 -11.44
C ILE A 90 -12.46 8.76 -12.93
N GLN A 91 -12.73 7.64 -13.60
CA GLN A 91 -13.13 7.64 -15.01
C GLN A 91 -14.52 8.26 -15.25
N LYS A 92 -15.41 8.20 -14.26
CA LYS A 92 -16.76 8.78 -14.36
C LYS A 92 -16.75 10.28 -14.13
N GLU A 93 -15.94 10.76 -13.20
CA GLU A 93 -15.94 12.16 -12.77
C GLU A 93 -14.88 13.01 -13.49
N THR A 94 -13.95 12.39 -14.23
CA THR A 94 -12.84 13.09 -14.91
C THR A 94 -12.60 12.54 -16.32
N ASN A 95 -11.99 13.35 -17.17
CA ASN A 95 -11.38 12.91 -18.43
C ASN A 95 -9.87 12.64 -18.28
N ALA A 96 -9.37 12.51 -17.05
CA ALA A 96 -7.95 12.36 -16.79
C ALA A 96 -7.46 10.97 -17.24
N LYS A 97 -6.25 10.92 -17.80
CA LYS A 97 -5.55 9.66 -18.04
C LYS A 97 -5.10 9.10 -16.70
N ILE A 98 -5.45 7.85 -16.41
CA ILE A 98 -5.05 7.18 -15.15
C ILE A 98 -3.80 6.37 -15.40
N ILE A 99 -2.76 6.62 -14.60
CA ILE A 99 -1.51 5.85 -14.58
C ILE A 99 -1.40 5.17 -13.22
N ILE A 100 -1.41 3.85 -13.21
CA ILE A 100 -1.24 3.06 -11.99
C ILE A 100 0.24 2.69 -11.84
N ILE A 101 0.80 2.97 -10.67
CA ILE A 101 2.08 2.43 -10.22
C ILE A 101 1.77 1.22 -9.34
N PRO A 102 2.19 0.00 -9.71
CA PRO A 102 1.94 -1.17 -8.89
C PRO A 102 2.74 -1.10 -7.59
N ILE A 103 2.38 -1.94 -6.63
CA ILE A 103 3.03 -2.00 -5.33
C ILE A 103 4.46 -2.50 -5.54
N ASN A 104 5.43 -1.76 -5.03
CA ASN A 104 6.83 -2.16 -5.11
C ASN A 104 7.07 -3.48 -4.36
N LYS A 105 8.02 -4.28 -4.84
CA LYS A 105 8.40 -5.53 -4.19
C LYS A 105 9.10 -5.22 -2.86
N PRO A 106 8.56 -5.65 -1.71
CA PRO A 106 9.23 -5.46 -0.42
C PRO A 106 10.54 -6.26 -0.36
N SER A 107 11.52 -5.74 0.37
CA SER A 107 12.82 -6.43 0.50
C SER A 107 12.76 -7.63 1.44
N GLN A 108 13.80 -8.48 1.38
CA GLN A 108 13.96 -9.59 2.32
C GLN A 108 14.09 -9.13 3.78
N ARG A 109 14.55 -7.89 4.02
CA ARG A 109 14.56 -7.32 5.37
C ARG A 109 13.15 -7.17 5.91
N ILE A 110 12.22 -6.68 5.08
CA ILE A 110 10.81 -6.56 5.46
C ILE A 110 10.19 -7.93 5.67
N GLU A 111 10.45 -8.88 4.78
CA GLU A 111 9.94 -10.25 4.92
C GLU A 111 10.39 -10.94 6.22
N LYS A 112 11.61 -10.64 6.69
CA LYS A 112 12.11 -11.14 7.98
C LYS A 112 11.33 -10.59 9.18
N ILE A 113 10.84 -9.34 9.10
CA ILE A 113 10.10 -8.66 10.18
C ILE A 113 8.60 -8.94 10.09
N LEU A 114 8.03 -8.84 8.88
CA LEU A 114 6.61 -9.00 8.54
C LEU A 114 6.43 -10.14 7.50
N PRO A 115 6.60 -11.42 7.89
CA PRO A 115 6.50 -12.54 6.97
C PRO A 115 5.18 -12.57 6.18
N GLY A 116 5.25 -12.95 4.91
CA GLY A 116 4.15 -13.02 3.95
C GLY A 116 3.90 -11.72 3.19
N THR A 117 4.64 -10.64 3.48
CA THR A 117 4.43 -9.34 2.84
C THR A 117 4.85 -9.36 1.37
N ILE A 118 5.93 -10.05 1.00
CA ILE A 118 6.34 -10.21 -0.40
C ILE A 118 5.25 -10.95 -1.19
N LYS A 119 4.76 -12.09 -0.67
CA LYS A 119 3.71 -12.87 -1.32
C LYS A 119 2.42 -12.05 -1.49
N ASN A 120 2.04 -11.26 -0.48
CA ASN A 120 0.88 -10.39 -0.58
C ASN A 120 1.09 -9.29 -1.64
N ALA A 121 2.26 -8.65 -1.71
CA ALA A 121 2.52 -7.65 -2.75
C ALA A 121 2.33 -8.25 -4.16
N VAL A 122 2.86 -9.45 -4.41
CA VAL A 122 2.65 -10.17 -5.69
C VAL A 122 1.16 -10.44 -5.94
N ASP A 123 0.49 -11.03 -4.94
CA ASP A 123 -0.92 -11.41 -5.05
C ASP A 123 -1.85 -10.20 -5.31
N TYR A 124 -1.55 -9.04 -4.73
CA TYR A 124 -2.34 -7.82 -4.91
C TYR A 124 -1.96 -7.07 -6.19
N ASN A 125 -0.69 -7.12 -6.62
CA ASN A 125 -0.30 -6.61 -7.93
C ASN A 125 -0.98 -7.36 -9.07
N ALA A 126 -1.29 -8.64 -8.91
CA ALA A 126 -2.11 -9.37 -9.88
C ALA A 126 -3.51 -8.75 -10.01
N ILE A 127 -4.15 -8.40 -8.89
CA ILE A 127 -5.45 -7.71 -8.88
C ILE A 127 -5.32 -6.33 -9.57
N ILE A 128 -4.28 -5.57 -9.24
CA ILE A 128 -4.03 -4.26 -9.87
C ILE A 128 -3.87 -4.40 -11.39
N LYS A 129 -3.11 -5.41 -11.85
CA LYS A 129 -2.93 -5.71 -13.28
C LYS A 129 -4.26 -6.06 -13.97
N GLU A 130 -5.08 -6.89 -13.33
CA GLU A 130 -6.41 -7.27 -13.84
C GLU A 130 -7.33 -6.05 -13.97
N ILE A 131 -7.37 -5.18 -12.95
CA ILE A 131 -8.13 -3.93 -12.98
C ILE A 131 -7.60 -3.01 -14.08
N ALA A 132 -6.28 -2.84 -14.18
CA ALA A 132 -5.68 -1.98 -15.19
C ALA A 132 -6.08 -2.41 -16.61
N HIS A 133 -5.97 -3.70 -16.89
CA HIS A 133 -6.40 -4.29 -18.15
C HIS A 133 -7.91 -4.14 -18.41
N LYS A 134 -8.75 -4.47 -17.41
CA LYS A 134 -10.21 -4.41 -17.51
C LYS A 134 -10.73 -3.02 -17.81
N TYR A 135 -10.17 -1.99 -17.17
CA TYR A 135 -10.61 -0.60 -17.29
C TYR A 135 -9.77 0.21 -18.29
N LYS A 136 -8.84 -0.43 -19.01
CA LYS A 136 -7.96 0.19 -20.02
C LYS A 136 -7.23 1.42 -19.50
N VAL A 137 -6.65 1.30 -18.30
CA VAL A 137 -5.80 2.34 -17.71
C VAL A 137 -4.34 1.93 -17.79
N ASP A 138 -3.43 2.90 -17.82
CA ASP A 138 -2.01 2.62 -17.96
C ASP A 138 -1.47 2.00 -16.67
N LEU A 139 -0.58 1.01 -16.83
CA LEU A 139 0.15 0.40 -15.72
C LEU A 139 1.65 0.61 -15.94
N LEU A 140 2.30 1.26 -14.99
CA LEU A 140 3.73 1.49 -15.01
C LEU A 140 4.48 0.16 -14.77
N ASN A 141 5.36 -0.22 -15.70
CA ASN A 141 6.22 -1.38 -15.50
C ASN A 141 7.41 -1.02 -14.60
N ILE A 142 7.44 -1.63 -13.41
CA ILE A 142 8.50 -1.46 -12.40
C ILE A 142 9.15 -2.79 -12.02
N GLU A 143 8.90 -3.88 -12.77
CA GLU A 143 9.43 -5.21 -12.43
C GLU A 143 10.96 -5.28 -12.51
N ASP A 144 11.58 -4.37 -13.27
CA ASP A 144 13.02 -4.20 -13.39
C ASP A 144 13.66 -3.49 -12.17
N MET A 145 12.85 -2.95 -11.26
CA MET A 145 13.31 -2.18 -10.09
C MET A 145 13.49 -3.06 -8.85
N GLU A 146 14.44 -4.00 -8.86
CA GLU A 146 14.70 -4.90 -7.72
C GLU A 146 15.94 -4.54 -6.87
N GLN A 147 16.67 -3.48 -7.22
CA GLN A 147 17.96 -3.16 -6.58
C GLN A 147 17.79 -2.54 -5.18
N GLU A 148 18.57 -3.01 -4.20
CA GLU A 148 18.51 -2.52 -2.80
C GLU A 148 18.77 -1.01 -2.67
N ASP A 149 19.60 -0.44 -3.55
CA ASP A 149 19.89 1.02 -3.58
C ASP A 149 18.66 1.88 -3.92
N LEU A 150 17.64 1.28 -4.54
CA LEU A 150 16.39 1.96 -4.86
C LEU A 150 15.41 1.93 -3.68
N PHE A 151 15.63 1.10 -2.67
CA PHE A 151 14.75 0.92 -1.51
C PHE A 151 15.54 0.79 -0.20
N PRO A 152 16.09 1.90 0.32
CA PRO A 152 17.02 1.86 1.45
C PRO A 152 16.37 1.34 2.74
N ASP A 153 15.07 1.55 2.92
CA ASP A 153 14.29 0.99 4.02
C ASP A 153 13.55 -0.32 3.64
N GLY A 154 13.67 -0.76 2.39
CA GLY A 154 13.10 -1.99 1.84
C GLY A 154 11.67 -1.86 1.35
N ILE A 155 11.07 -0.68 1.41
CA ILE A 155 9.71 -0.39 0.92
C ILE A 155 9.65 0.94 0.17
N HIS A 156 10.20 2.02 0.72
CA HIS A 156 10.10 3.34 0.13
C HIS A 156 11.23 3.56 -0.87
N TYR A 157 10.92 4.24 -1.97
CA TYR A 157 11.91 4.59 -2.99
C TYR A 157 12.97 5.53 -2.39
N SER A 158 14.25 5.34 -2.75
CA SER A 158 15.28 6.37 -2.58
C SER A 158 15.04 7.52 -3.57
N LEU A 159 15.83 8.59 -3.45
CA LEU A 159 15.86 9.66 -4.45
C LEU A 159 16.06 9.10 -5.86
N LYS A 160 17.06 8.22 -6.04
CA LYS A 160 17.34 7.54 -7.31
C LYS A 160 16.15 6.68 -7.77
N GLY A 161 15.47 6.00 -6.85
CA GLY A 161 14.25 5.25 -7.16
C GLY A 161 13.14 6.17 -7.68
N HIS A 162 12.93 7.32 -7.04
CA HIS A 162 11.97 8.32 -7.48
C HIS A 162 12.30 8.93 -8.84
N GLU A 163 13.58 9.20 -9.13
CA GLU A 163 14.02 9.69 -10.45
C GLU A 163 13.68 8.70 -11.57
N ILE A 164 13.92 7.40 -11.35
CA ILE A 164 13.58 6.35 -12.31
C ILE A 164 12.06 6.26 -12.53
N ILE A 165 11.29 6.27 -11.44
CA ILE A 165 9.81 6.27 -11.53
C ILE A 165 9.32 7.50 -12.29
N SER A 166 9.87 8.68 -12.00
CA SER A 166 9.52 9.92 -12.68
C SER A 166 9.82 9.83 -14.18
N SER A 167 10.99 9.31 -14.57
CA SER A 167 11.33 9.11 -15.98
C SER A 167 10.33 8.21 -16.68
N LYS A 168 10.01 7.06 -16.08
CA LYS A 168 9.04 6.10 -16.66
C LYS A 168 7.63 6.70 -16.76
N ILE A 169 7.23 7.57 -15.84
CA ILE A 169 5.95 8.28 -15.90
C ILE A 169 5.93 9.28 -17.06
N THR A 170 7.00 10.05 -17.23
CA THR A 170 7.14 11.01 -18.34
C THR A 170 7.00 10.32 -19.69
N ASP A 171 7.50 9.08 -19.84
CA ASP A 171 7.36 8.31 -21.09
C ASP A 171 5.91 7.92 -21.43
N LEU A 172 4.98 8.01 -20.46
CA LEU A 172 3.55 7.71 -20.64
C LEU A 172 2.67 8.96 -20.82
N ILE A 173 3.23 10.15 -20.60
CA ILE A 173 2.54 11.43 -20.63
C ILE A 173 2.66 12.04 -22.03
#